data_AF-A0A7Y2U7B9-F1
#
_entry.id   AF-A0A7Y2U7B9-F1
#
_cell.length_a   1.000
_cell.length_b   1.000
_cell.length_c   1.000
_cell.angle_alpha   90.00
_cell.angle_beta   90.00
_cell.angle_gamma   90.00
#
_symmetry.space_group_name_H-M   'P 1'
#
loop_
_entity.id
_entity.type
_entity.pdbx_description
1 polymer ?
#
loop_
_entity_poly.entity_id
_entity_poly.type
_entity_poly.pdbx_seq_one_letter_code
_entity_poly.pdbx_strand_id
1 'polypeptide(L)'
;VRELAGKIWGDCDGLSVKNHRYGKGQVFWNVALTEVLETIGVEQDFVPLNVDNADRQIDFIHRATEKQDIYLVSNSSMERTVLECRFRVGDGRVPSFWNAEDGSVSPCFEYQHKDGFTYLTIELAAASSVFVVFSEQEAPEHLLTIERSGEAGSWAANYPEINVLKLSGDQAEALVWRPGSYAFTTSEGRAGNWVVDKVPAPKTIAGPWTIRFPADRGAPAEVVFPKLLDWTQHADSGVKYFSGTATYHKEFKLSEEQVSAATPLLLDLGVVKEVAKVRVNGKEAGILWKQPYRIDVSQWVKPGLNTLEIEVTNTWNNRLVGDQNSAPEDRITRTNMSVKFKPKSPLLPSGLLGPVSLRVPVKVDAEWK
;
A
#
# COMPACT_ATOMS: atom_id res chain seq x y z
N VAL A 1 44.59 31.76 2.28
CA VAL A 1 44.11 30.34 2.25
C VAL A 1 44.82 29.48 3.30
N ARG A 2 46.14 29.24 3.22
CA ARG A 2 46.86 28.37 4.18
C ARG A 2 46.68 28.77 5.65
N GLU A 3 46.74 30.07 5.96
CA GLU A 3 46.53 30.58 7.31
C GLU A 3 45.12 30.27 7.85
N LEU A 4 44.08 30.46 7.02
CA LEU A 4 42.71 30.17 7.40
C LEU A 4 42.47 28.67 7.57
N ALA A 5 43.03 27.85 6.69
CA ALA A 5 42.97 26.39 6.82
C ALA A 5 43.63 25.90 8.12
N GLY A 6 44.81 26.42 8.46
CA GLY A 6 45.48 26.09 9.72
C GLY A 6 44.67 26.48 10.96
N LYS A 7 43.91 27.58 10.89
CA LYS A 7 42.99 28.00 11.97
C LYS A 7 41.75 27.11 12.09
N ILE A 8 41.14 26.73 10.97
CA ILE A 8 39.88 25.95 10.93
C ILE A 8 40.13 24.48 11.31
N TRP A 9 41.17 23.87 10.76
CA TRP A 9 41.47 22.46 10.98
C TRP A 9 42.34 22.23 12.23
N GLY A 10 43.16 23.22 12.62
CA GLY A 10 44.06 23.08 13.75
C GLY A 10 44.98 21.88 13.61
N ASP A 11 44.93 21.01 14.61
CA ASP A 11 45.62 19.73 14.74
C ASP A 11 44.81 18.54 14.21
N CYS A 12 43.60 18.76 13.68
CA CYS A 12 42.77 17.71 13.09
C CYS A 12 43.45 17.12 11.85
N ASP A 13 43.82 15.85 11.93
CA ASP A 13 44.54 15.09 10.89
C ASP A 13 43.67 14.00 10.23
N GLY A 14 42.43 13.81 10.71
CA GLY A 14 41.50 12.78 10.23
C GLY A 14 41.91 11.34 10.56
N LEU A 15 42.94 11.16 11.39
CA LEU A 15 43.49 9.86 11.79
C LEU A 15 43.49 9.73 13.32
N SER A 16 44.32 10.53 13.98
CA SER A 16 44.50 10.54 15.44
C SER A 16 43.66 11.60 16.13
N VAL A 17 43.48 12.76 15.48
CA VAL A 17 42.63 13.87 15.90
C VAL A 17 41.57 14.08 14.83
N LYS A 18 40.36 13.61 15.11
CA LYS A 18 39.25 13.59 14.14
C LYS A 18 38.27 14.76 14.25
N ASN A 19 38.45 15.62 15.25
CA ASN A 19 37.67 16.85 15.40
C ASN A 19 38.51 18.01 15.89
N HIS A 20 38.07 19.23 15.63
CA HIS A 20 38.67 20.46 16.14
C HIS A 20 37.59 21.50 16.43
N ARG A 21 37.66 22.16 17.59
CA ARG A 21 36.74 23.23 17.97
C ARG A 21 37.28 24.57 17.46
N TYR A 22 36.52 25.24 16.61
CA TYR A 22 36.91 26.53 16.05
C TYR A 22 35.81 27.58 16.27
N GLY A 23 36.10 28.61 17.07
CA GLY A 23 35.12 29.60 17.48
C GLY A 23 33.93 28.95 18.22
N LYS A 24 32.72 29.16 17.71
CA LYS A 24 31.49 28.58 18.26
C LYS A 24 31.14 27.21 17.67
N GLY A 25 31.88 26.73 16.67
CA GLY A 25 31.59 25.48 15.97
C GLY A 25 32.66 24.41 16.17
N GLN A 26 32.49 23.30 15.44
CA GLN A 26 33.44 22.19 15.35
C GLN A 26 33.57 21.75 13.90
N VAL A 27 34.74 21.21 13.58
CA VAL A 27 35.04 20.55 12.32
C VAL A 27 35.35 19.10 12.61
N PHE A 28 34.88 18.20 11.75
CA PHE A 28 35.11 16.76 11.84
C PHE A 28 35.78 16.28 10.55
N TRP A 29 36.73 15.35 10.66
CA TRP A 29 37.41 14.74 9.52
C TRP A 29 37.44 13.22 9.68
N ASN A 30 36.96 12.50 8.65
CA ASN A 30 37.01 11.04 8.59
C ASN A 30 36.25 10.37 9.75
N VAL A 31 35.11 10.97 10.09
CA VAL A 31 34.11 10.50 11.04
C VAL A 31 32.83 10.25 10.25
N ALA A 32 32.13 9.15 10.53
CA ALA A 32 30.85 8.88 9.88
C ALA A 32 29.84 9.99 10.22
N LEU A 33 29.01 10.42 9.27
CA LEU A 33 28.06 11.51 9.51
C LEU A 33 27.12 11.21 10.68
N THR A 34 26.70 9.96 10.86
CA THR A 34 25.88 9.52 11.99
C THR A 34 26.58 9.76 13.33
N GLU A 35 27.86 9.39 13.44
CA GLU A 35 28.67 9.61 14.63
C GLU A 35 28.90 11.11 14.89
N VAL A 36 29.06 11.93 13.83
CA VAL A 36 29.12 13.40 13.97
C VAL A 36 27.82 13.94 14.57
N LEU A 37 26.67 13.53 14.03
CA LEU A 37 25.35 13.98 14.50
C LEU A 37 25.09 13.57 15.95
N GLU A 38 25.40 12.32 16.32
CA GLU A 38 25.33 11.84 17.70
C GLU A 38 26.22 12.66 18.64
N THR A 39 27.46 12.94 18.23
CA THR A 39 28.42 13.74 19.02
C THR A 39 27.90 15.14 19.32
N ILE A 40 27.18 15.75 18.39
CA ILE A 40 26.59 17.08 18.57
C ILE A 40 25.16 17.05 19.15
N GLY A 41 24.69 15.88 19.60
CA GLY A 41 23.38 15.71 20.23
C GLY A 41 22.20 15.79 19.26
N VAL A 42 22.42 15.56 17.96
CA VAL A 42 21.37 15.53 16.94
C VAL A 42 20.98 14.08 16.69
N GLU A 43 19.87 13.68 17.30
CA GLU A 43 19.30 12.35 17.06
C GLU A 43 18.67 12.20 15.67
N GLN A 44 18.55 10.96 15.21
CA GLN A 44 17.91 10.61 13.94
C GLN A 44 16.48 11.15 13.86
N ASP A 45 16.12 11.69 12.68
CA ASP A 45 14.85 12.37 12.45
C ASP A 45 13.65 11.41 12.33
N PHE A 46 13.91 10.23 11.76
CA PHE A 46 12.98 9.12 11.62
C PHE A 46 13.74 7.80 11.77
N VAL A 47 13.14 6.80 12.44
CA VAL A 47 13.70 5.46 12.61
C VAL A 47 12.60 4.39 12.46
N PRO A 48 12.72 3.45 11.53
CA PRO A 48 11.94 2.22 11.56
C PRO A 48 12.60 1.22 12.55
N LEU A 49 11.90 0.85 13.61
CA LEU A 49 12.44 0.16 14.78
C LEU A 49 12.50 -1.37 14.64
N ASN A 50 11.56 -1.95 13.87
CA ASN A 50 11.33 -3.39 13.82
C ASN A 50 11.80 -4.05 12.50
N VAL A 51 12.60 -3.35 11.70
CA VAL A 51 13.16 -3.87 10.43
C VAL A 51 14.63 -3.52 10.29
N ASP A 52 15.41 -4.41 9.68
CA ASP A 52 16.73 -4.07 9.17
C ASP A 52 16.57 -3.35 7.83
N ASN A 53 16.87 -2.05 7.82
CA ASN A 53 16.71 -1.19 6.66
C ASN A 53 18.05 -0.85 5.98
N ALA A 54 19.03 -1.76 6.03
CA ALA A 54 20.33 -1.58 5.37
C ALA A 54 20.22 -1.45 3.84
N ASP A 55 19.22 -2.08 3.24
CA ASP A 55 18.92 -2.02 1.80
C ASP A 55 18.15 -0.74 1.39
N ARG A 56 17.74 0.07 2.36
CA ARG A 56 17.00 1.33 2.21
C ARG A 56 15.68 1.16 1.46
N GLN A 57 15.02 0.01 1.61
CA GLN A 57 13.68 -0.18 1.04
C GLN A 57 12.64 0.72 1.71
N ILE A 58 12.84 1.03 3.00
CA ILE A 58 12.08 2.05 3.71
C ILE A 58 12.82 3.37 3.62
N ASP A 59 12.20 4.37 3.01
CA ASP A 59 12.79 5.70 2.84
C ASP A 59 11.82 6.79 3.33
N PHE A 60 12.36 7.96 3.62
CA PHE A 60 11.55 9.10 4.05
C PHE A 60 12.06 10.45 3.55
N ILE A 61 11.13 11.39 3.41
CA ILE A 61 11.44 12.83 3.38
C ILE A 61 10.63 13.54 4.45
N HIS A 62 11.20 14.61 5.00
CA HIS A 62 10.55 15.43 6.03
C HIS A 62 10.49 16.88 5.56
N ARG A 63 9.31 17.50 5.71
CA ARG A 63 9.08 18.94 5.54
C ARG A 63 8.36 19.48 6.76
N ALA A 64 8.72 20.69 7.18
CA ALA A 64 8.05 21.39 8.27
C ALA A 64 7.41 22.70 7.78
N THR A 65 6.32 23.07 8.43
CA THR A 65 5.67 24.38 8.35
C THR A 65 5.58 24.98 9.75
N GLU A 66 4.99 26.18 9.89
CA GLU A 66 4.77 26.76 11.23
C GLU A 66 3.88 25.89 12.13
N LYS A 67 2.98 25.08 11.54
CA LYS A 67 1.94 24.34 12.28
C LYS A 67 2.04 22.83 12.17
N GLN A 68 2.92 22.33 11.31
CA GLN A 68 2.93 20.91 10.94
C GLN A 68 4.33 20.39 10.63
N ASP A 69 4.56 19.14 11.00
CA ASP A 69 5.64 18.30 10.47
C ASP A 69 5.02 17.25 9.54
N ILE A 70 5.60 17.10 8.36
CA ILE A 70 5.06 16.30 7.26
C ILE A 70 6.15 15.33 6.82
N TYR A 71 5.98 14.06 7.14
CA TYR A 71 6.83 12.98 6.68
C TYR A 71 6.15 12.25 5.54
N LEU A 72 6.87 11.97 4.45
CA LEU A 72 6.47 10.94 3.49
C LEU A 72 7.31 9.71 3.79
N VAL A 73 6.69 8.59 4.16
CA VAL A 73 7.35 7.31 4.38
C VAL A 73 6.98 6.36 3.26
N SER A 74 7.98 5.75 2.61
CA SER A 74 7.77 4.87 1.46
C SER A 74 8.40 3.51 1.65
N ASN A 75 7.73 2.48 1.12
CA ASN A 75 8.23 1.12 0.97
C ASN A 75 8.42 0.85 -0.53
N SER A 76 9.66 0.73 -0.96
CA SER A 76 10.02 0.43 -2.35
C SER A 76 10.05 -1.06 -2.67
N SER A 77 9.87 -1.92 -1.67
CA SER A 77 9.87 -3.38 -1.86
C SER A 77 8.54 -3.85 -2.45
N MET A 78 8.55 -5.06 -3.02
CA MET A 78 7.32 -5.70 -3.53
C MET A 78 6.56 -6.50 -2.46
N GLU A 79 6.92 -6.33 -1.18
CA GLU A 79 6.32 -7.01 -0.04
C GLU A 79 5.61 -6.00 0.87
N ARG A 80 4.58 -6.46 1.58
CA ARG A 80 3.91 -5.67 2.62
C ARG A 80 4.77 -5.65 3.88
N THR A 81 4.85 -4.49 4.53
CA THR A 81 5.60 -4.29 5.77
C THR A 81 4.77 -3.55 6.81
N VAL A 82 4.81 -4.00 8.06
CA VAL A 82 4.28 -3.28 9.22
C VAL A 82 5.47 -2.72 9.99
N LEU A 83 5.55 -1.40 10.08
CA LEU A 83 6.67 -0.66 10.64
C LEU A 83 6.28 -0.08 11.99
N GLU A 84 7.06 -0.39 13.02
CA GLU A 84 7.11 0.41 14.25
C GLU A 84 8.04 1.59 13.98
N CYS A 85 7.53 2.81 14.09
CA CYS A 85 8.23 4.01 13.67
C CYS A 85 8.45 4.96 14.84
N ARG A 86 9.64 5.57 14.90
CA ARG A 86 9.94 6.71 15.77
C ARG A 86 10.14 7.97 14.91
N PHE A 87 9.44 9.04 15.25
CA PHE A 87 9.56 10.36 14.64
C PHE A 87 10.10 11.35 15.65
N ARG A 88 11.01 12.24 15.23
CA ARG A 88 11.53 13.34 16.06
C ARG A 88 10.55 14.53 16.11
N VAL A 89 9.33 14.21 16.51
CA VAL A 89 8.24 15.15 16.79
C VAL A 89 7.67 14.72 18.13
N GLY A 90 7.96 15.43 19.21
CA GLY A 90 7.54 15.06 20.57
C GLY A 90 6.89 16.20 21.34
N ASP A 91 6.51 17.27 20.65
CA ASP A 91 5.91 18.48 21.20
C ASP A 91 4.38 18.38 21.36
N GLY A 92 3.81 17.18 21.25
CA GLY A 92 2.39 16.91 21.43
C GLY A 92 1.53 17.09 20.17
N ARG A 93 2.14 17.34 19.00
CA ARG A 93 1.40 17.38 17.73
C ARG A 93 0.76 16.02 17.42
N VAL A 94 -0.46 16.07 16.90
CA VAL A 94 -1.29 14.89 16.66
C VAL A 94 -1.02 14.32 15.26
N PRO A 95 -0.65 13.03 15.14
CA PRO A 95 -0.43 12.39 13.85
C PRO A 95 -1.74 12.07 13.10
N SER A 96 -1.67 12.12 11.77
CA SER A 96 -2.69 11.62 10.85
C SER A 96 -2.03 11.02 9.61
N PHE A 97 -2.73 10.13 8.91
CA PHE A 97 -2.25 9.51 7.68
C PHE A 97 -2.95 10.10 6.47
N TRP A 98 -2.18 10.58 5.49
CA TRP A 98 -2.73 11.07 4.23
C TRP A 98 -2.26 10.16 3.09
N ASN A 99 -3.23 9.59 2.37
CA ASN A 99 -2.97 8.70 1.26
C ASN A 99 -3.00 9.47 -0.06
N ALA A 100 -1.87 9.52 -0.76
CA ALA A 100 -1.75 10.24 -2.03
C ALA A 100 -2.44 9.53 -3.21
N GLU A 101 -2.78 8.26 -3.07
CA GLU A 101 -3.39 7.45 -4.14
C GLU A 101 -4.87 7.77 -4.33
N ASP A 102 -5.60 7.96 -3.23
CA ASP A 102 -7.05 8.22 -3.22
C ASP A 102 -7.43 9.58 -2.58
N GLY A 103 -6.45 10.31 -2.02
CA GLY A 103 -6.67 11.58 -1.35
C GLY A 103 -7.32 11.47 0.03
N SER A 104 -7.46 10.26 0.57
CA SER A 104 -8.06 10.06 1.88
C SER A 104 -7.14 10.55 3.00
N VAL A 105 -7.77 11.06 4.06
CA VAL A 105 -7.12 11.43 5.32
C VAL A 105 -7.76 10.61 6.42
N SER A 106 -6.94 9.87 7.17
CA SER A 106 -7.40 9.07 8.30
C SER A 106 -6.67 9.46 9.59
N PRO A 107 -7.36 9.41 10.75
CA PRO A 107 -6.71 9.61 12.04
C PRO A 107 -5.70 8.51 12.33
N CYS A 108 -4.61 8.87 13.02
CA CYS A 108 -3.72 7.90 13.64
C CYS A 108 -4.25 7.61 15.05
N PHE A 109 -4.91 6.46 15.23
CA PHE A 109 -5.51 6.09 16.51
C PHE A 109 -4.51 5.49 17.50
N GLU A 110 -3.35 5.01 17.06
CA GLU A 110 -2.35 4.40 17.94
C GLU A 110 -1.03 5.17 17.81
N TYR A 111 -0.66 5.87 18.88
CA TYR A 111 0.63 6.54 18.98
C TYR A 111 1.00 6.82 20.44
N GLN A 112 2.29 7.06 20.69
CA GLN A 112 2.79 7.45 22.00
C GLN A 112 3.82 8.57 21.87
N HIS A 113 3.66 9.63 22.67
CA HIS A 113 4.72 10.61 22.89
C HIS A 113 5.61 10.17 24.05
N LYS A 114 6.91 10.04 23.81
CA LYS A 114 7.88 9.63 24.83
C LYS A 114 9.28 10.16 24.49
N ASP A 115 9.99 10.67 25.50
CA ASP A 115 11.38 11.12 25.40
C ASP A 115 11.65 12.14 24.28
N GLY A 116 10.67 12.99 23.93
CA GLY A 116 10.79 13.97 22.84
C GLY A 116 10.51 13.42 21.44
N PHE A 117 9.97 12.20 21.34
CA PHE A 117 9.61 11.53 20.09
C PHE A 117 8.14 11.11 20.06
N THR A 118 7.64 10.83 18.86
CA THR A 118 6.37 10.10 18.65
C THR A 118 6.66 8.72 18.10
N TYR A 119 6.05 7.72 18.71
CA TYR A 119 6.07 6.33 18.29
C TYR A 119 4.71 5.97 17.73
N LEU A 120 4.67 5.34 16.55
CA LEU A 120 3.42 4.86 15.94
C LEU A 120 3.69 3.72 14.97
N THR A 121 2.65 2.97 14.64
CA THR A 121 2.71 1.87 13.67
C THR A 121 2.24 2.35 12.30
N ILE A 122 2.95 1.97 11.23
CA ILE A 122 2.56 2.22 9.85
C ILE A 122 2.49 0.90 9.09
N GLU A 123 1.40 0.68 8.38
CA GLU A 123 1.30 -0.41 7.43
C GLU A 123 1.51 0.10 6.00
N LEU A 124 2.52 -0.44 5.32
CA LEU A 124 2.80 -0.15 3.92
C LEU A 124 2.65 -1.41 3.07
N ALA A 125 1.81 -1.32 2.04
CA ALA A 125 1.76 -2.32 0.98
C ALA A 125 3.05 -2.34 0.15
N ALA A 126 3.14 -3.32 -0.76
CA ALA A 126 4.14 -3.37 -1.82
C ALA A 126 4.16 -2.06 -2.63
N ALA A 127 5.35 -1.50 -2.85
CA ALA A 127 5.58 -0.28 -3.62
C ALA A 127 4.62 0.87 -3.23
N SER A 128 4.44 1.09 -1.93
CA SER A 128 3.45 2.02 -1.37
C SER A 128 4.12 3.12 -0.55
N SER A 129 3.40 4.22 -0.33
CA SER A 129 3.83 5.29 0.55
C SER A 129 2.66 5.90 1.30
N VAL A 130 2.95 6.57 2.40
CA VAL A 130 1.96 7.33 3.17
C VAL A 130 2.60 8.62 3.67
N PHE A 131 1.80 9.69 3.72
CA PHE A 131 2.20 10.87 4.48
C PHE A 131 1.77 10.71 5.94
N VAL A 132 2.70 10.90 6.87
CA VAL A 132 2.43 11.07 8.29
C VAL A 132 2.52 12.55 8.60
N VAL A 133 1.37 13.15 8.93
CA VAL A 133 1.25 14.59 9.16
C VAL A 133 0.94 14.83 10.64
N PHE A 134 1.87 15.46 11.33
CA PHE A 134 1.74 15.88 12.71
C PHE A 134 1.24 17.32 12.74
N SER A 135 0.07 17.57 13.33
CA SER A 135 -0.54 18.91 13.36
C SER A 135 -0.72 19.41 14.78
N GLU A 136 -0.54 20.73 14.97
CA GLU A 136 -0.90 21.40 16.22
C GLU A 136 -2.43 21.47 16.34
N GLN A 137 -2.98 20.63 17.24
CA GLN A 137 -4.40 20.58 17.55
C GLN A 137 -4.62 19.93 18.93
N GLU A 138 -5.84 20.02 19.46
CA GLU A 138 -6.22 19.27 20.65
C GLU A 138 -6.14 17.76 20.38
N ALA A 139 -5.40 17.05 21.22
CA ALA A 139 -5.22 15.61 21.08
C ALA A 139 -6.53 14.89 21.44
N PRO A 140 -7.16 14.16 20.50
CA PRO A 140 -8.25 13.27 20.86
C PRO A 140 -7.73 12.11 21.72
N GLU A 141 -8.65 11.41 22.37
CA GLU A 141 -8.28 10.11 22.94
C GLU A 141 -7.75 9.19 21.85
N HIS A 142 -6.65 8.52 22.16
CA HIS A 142 -5.96 7.59 21.29
C HIS A 142 -5.49 6.37 22.09
N LEU A 143 -5.13 5.31 21.39
CA LEU A 143 -4.48 4.13 21.95
C LEU A 143 -3.00 4.41 22.17
N LEU A 144 -2.51 4.02 23.34
CA LEU A 144 -1.08 3.96 23.64
C LEU A 144 -0.47 2.64 23.16
N THR A 145 -1.25 1.56 23.25
CA THR A 145 -0.87 0.22 22.79
C THR A 145 -2.08 -0.51 22.25
N ILE A 146 -1.88 -1.29 21.19
CA ILE A 146 -2.77 -2.40 20.83
C ILE A 146 -1.97 -3.68 20.59
N GLU A 147 -2.26 -4.72 21.37
CA GLU A 147 -1.55 -5.98 21.31
C GLU A 147 -2.50 -7.10 20.87
N ARG A 148 -2.17 -7.73 19.74
CA ARG A 148 -2.88 -8.91 19.27
C ARG A 148 -2.29 -10.18 19.89
N SER A 149 -3.14 -10.98 20.53
CA SER A 149 -2.86 -12.37 20.92
C SER A 149 -3.77 -13.36 20.18
N GLY A 150 -3.36 -14.64 20.17
CA GLY A 150 -4.08 -15.74 19.52
C GLY A 150 -3.35 -16.32 18.31
N GLU A 151 -3.71 -17.57 17.95
CA GLU A 151 -3.04 -18.33 16.89
C GLU A 151 -2.98 -17.55 15.58
N ALA A 152 -1.90 -17.73 14.84
CA ALA A 152 -1.70 -17.00 13.59
C ALA A 152 -2.77 -17.32 12.54
N GLY A 153 -3.37 -18.52 12.59
CA GLY A 153 -4.34 -19.04 11.62
C GLY A 153 -3.81 -19.00 10.18
N SER A 154 -4.62 -19.42 9.20
CA SER A 154 -4.34 -19.09 7.79
C SER A 154 -4.70 -17.62 7.54
N TRP A 155 -3.81 -16.72 7.96
CA TRP A 155 -3.96 -15.30 7.70
C TRP A 155 -3.49 -14.97 6.28
N ALA A 156 -4.36 -14.39 5.46
CA ALA A 156 -3.91 -13.76 4.21
C ALA A 156 -3.14 -12.49 4.60
N ALA A 157 -1.81 -12.64 4.75
CA ALA A 157 -0.83 -11.65 5.22
C ALA A 157 -0.83 -10.31 4.47
N ASN A 158 -1.65 -10.18 3.43
CA ASN A 158 -1.72 -9.03 2.57
C ASN A 158 -2.79 -8.01 2.97
N TYR A 159 -3.56 -8.21 4.05
CA TYR A 159 -4.61 -7.28 4.51
C TYR A 159 -4.22 -6.62 5.84
N PRO A 160 -4.82 -5.47 6.20
CA PRO A 160 -4.65 -4.89 7.53
C PRO A 160 -5.07 -5.89 8.60
N GLU A 161 -4.48 -5.82 9.80
CA GLU A 161 -4.92 -6.69 10.90
C GLU A 161 -6.20 -6.16 11.54
N ILE A 162 -6.19 -4.86 11.83
CA ILE A 162 -7.28 -4.12 12.47
C ILE A 162 -7.25 -2.67 11.98
N ASN A 163 -8.43 -2.06 11.83
CA ASN A 163 -8.58 -0.63 11.64
C ASN A 163 -9.48 -0.09 12.74
N VAL A 164 -8.93 0.70 13.67
CA VAL A 164 -9.76 1.43 14.64
C VAL A 164 -10.57 2.47 13.87
N LEU A 165 -11.86 2.55 14.17
CA LEU A 165 -12.81 3.47 13.54
C LEU A 165 -13.17 4.63 14.46
N LYS A 166 -13.26 4.37 15.76
CA LYS A 166 -13.74 5.35 16.74
C LYS A 166 -13.17 5.04 18.11
N LEU A 167 -12.76 6.11 18.79
CA LEU A 167 -12.49 6.16 20.23
C LEU A 167 -13.10 7.45 20.75
N SER A 168 -14.19 7.33 21.51
CA SER A 168 -14.85 8.50 22.08
C SER A 168 -15.74 8.10 23.26
N GLY A 169 -15.50 8.70 24.42
CA GLY A 169 -16.31 8.45 25.61
C GLY A 169 -16.23 6.99 26.04
N ASP A 170 -17.37 6.31 26.09
CA ASP A 170 -17.49 4.88 26.42
C ASP A 170 -17.42 3.96 25.19
N GLN A 171 -17.18 4.50 23.99
CA GLN A 171 -17.24 3.74 22.73
C GLN A 171 -15.87 3.57 22.08
N ALA A 172 -15.55 2.31 21.79
CA ALA A 172 -14.43 1.93 20.94
C ALA A 172 -14.86 0.97 19.84
N GLU A 173 -14.73 1.39 18.59
CA GLU A 173 -15.15 0.62 17.42
C GLU A 173 -13.95 0.30 16.53
N ALA A 174 -13.89 -0.93 16.00
CA ALA A 174 -12.85 -1.33 15.06
C ALA A 174 -13.36 -2.31 13.99
N LEU A 175 -12.67 -2.34 12.86
CA LEU A 175 -12.78 -3.38 11.84
C LEU A 175 -11.63 -4.36 12.01
N VAL A 176 -11.96 -5.59 12.39
CA VAL A 176 -10.98 -6.67 12.57
C VAL A 176 -10.99 -7.54 11.34
N TRP A 177 -9.83 -7.65 10.71
CA TRP A 177 -9.67 -8.52 9.56
C TRP A 177 -9.01 -9.83 9.94
N ARG A 178 -8.16 -9.86 10.97
CA ARG A 178 -7.47 -11.06 11.47
C ARG A 178 -8.13 -11.54 12.78
N PRO A 179 -8.52 -12.82 12.90
CA PRO A 179 -9.00 -13.35 14.19
C PRO A 179 -7.96 -13.15 15.30
N GLY A 180 -8.40 -12.95 16.53
CA GLY A 180 -7.53 -12.74 17.68
C GLY A 180 -8.21 -11.97 18.81
N SER A 181 -7.48 -11.84 19.92
CA SER A 181 -7.82 -10.93 21.01
C SER A 181 -6.92 -9.71 20.91
N TYR A 182 -7.50 -8.53 20.91
CA TYR A 182 -6.83 -7.24 20.74
C TYR A 182 -6.98 -6.44 22.03
N ALA A 183 -6.02 -6.59 22.93
CA ALA A 183 -5.98 -5.82 24.17
C ALA A 183 -5.40 -4.45 23.89
N PHE A 184 -6.01 -3.39 24.43
CA PHE A 184 -5.54 -2.03 24.22
C PHE A 184 -5.66 -1.18 25.48
N THR A 185 -4.84 -0.14 25.53
CA THR A 185 -4.90 0.91 26.56
C THR A 185 -4.98 2.28 25.91
N THR A 186 -5.74 3.20 26.51
CA THR A 186 -5.95 4.54 25.96
C THR A 186 -5.11 5.59 26.70
N SER A 187 -4.97 6.76 26.07
CA SER A 187 -4.32 7.94 26.65
C SER A 187 -5.00 8.47 27.93
N GLU A 188 -6.25 8.09 28.17
CA GLU A 188 -7.00 8.43 29.38
C GLU A 188 -6.89 7.36 30.48
N GLY A 189 -6.06 6.34 30.29
CA GLY A 189 -5.83 5.26 31.27
C GLY A 189 -6.90 4.18 31.26
N ARG A 190 -7.74 4.13 30.22
CA ARG A 190 -8.75 3.10 30.04
C ARG A 190 -8.13 1.87 29.38
N ALA A 191 -8.71 0.71 29.64
CA ALA A 191 -8.28 -0.54 29.05
C ALA A 191 -9.50 -1.28 28.49
N GLY A 192 -9.31 -1.91 27.33
CA GLY A 192 -10.34 -2.68 26.67
C GLY A 192 -9.75 -3.86 25.92
N ASN A 193 -10.64 -4.69 25.38
CA ASN A 193 -10.25 -5.85 24.60
C ASN A 193 -11.32 -6.17 23.56
N TRP A 194 -10.92 -6.29 22.30
CA TRP A 194 -11.79 -6.85 21.26
C TRP A 194 -11.44 -8.31 21.01
N VAL A 195 -12.44 -9.19 21.07
CA VAL A 195 -12.24 -10.62 20.82
C VAL A 195 -12.98 -11.01 19.54
N VAL A 196 -12.24 -11.53 18.56
CA VAL A 196 -12.78 -12.01 17.29
C VAL A 196 -12.31 -13.43 17.04
N ASP A 197 -13.20 -14.39 17.30
CA ASP A 197 -12.91 -15.81 17.11
C ASP A 197 -12.76 -16.18 15.63
N LYS A 198 -13.50 -15.50 14.75
CA LYS A 198 -13.53 -15.82 13.33
C LYS A 198 -13.82 -14.58 12.49
N VAL A 199 -13.04 -14.43 11.42
CA VAL A 199 -13.34 -13.52 10.32
C VAL A 199 -13.76 -14.36 9.10
N PRO A 200 -14.78 -13.95 8.34
CA PRO A 200 -15.18 -14.66 7.12
C PRO A 200 -14.01 -14.85 6.16
N ALA A 201 -13.84 -16.08 5.67
CA ALA A 201 -12.84 -16.37 4.64
C ALA A 201 -13.17 -15.63 3.33
N PRO A 202 -12.16 -15.25 2.52
CA PRO A 202 -12.41 -14.65 1.22
C PRO A 202 -13.33 -15.50 0.34
N LYS A 203 -14.38 -14.88 -0.23
CA LYS A 203 -15.32 -15.54 -1.14
C LYS A 203 -14.89 -15.30 -2.58
N THR A 204 -14.26 -16.30 -3.19
CA THR A 204 -13.85 -16.24 -4.60
C THR A 204 -15.05 -16.11 -5.55
N ILE A 205 -15.00 -15.16 -6.48
CA ILE A 205 -15.94 -15.06 -7.60
C ILE A 205 -15.54 -16.08 -8.67
N ALA A 206 -15.98 -17.32 -8.47
CA ALA A 206 -15.60 -18.49 -9.27
C ALA A 206 -16.42 -18.66 -10.57
N GLY A 207 -16.01 -19.62 -11.40
CA GLY A 207 -16.69 -20.00 -12.65
C GLY A 207 -16.30 -19.12 -13.85
N PRO A 208 -16.96 -19.33 -15.00
CA PRO A 208 -16.53 -18.75 -16.27
C PRO A 208 -16.65 -17.23 -16.30
N TRP A 209 -15.69 -16.58 -16.96
CA TRP A 209 -15.68 -15.14 -17.22
C TRP A 209 -15.89 -14.91 -18.71
N THR A 210 -16.68 -13.90 -19.07
CA THR A 210 -16.81 -13.45 -20.46
C THR A 210 -15.84 -12.31 -20.67
N ILE A 211 -14.98 -12.37 -21.68
CA ILE A 211 -13.99 -11.33 -21.98
C ILE A 211 -14.29 -10.80 -23.37
N ARG A 212 -14.41 -9.48 -23.47
CA ARG A 212 -14.59 -8.78 -24.73
C ARG A 212 -13.33 -8.02 -25.09
N PHE A 213 -12.90 -8.19 -26.33
CA PHE A 213 -11.77 -7.44 -26.88
C PHE A 213 -12.28 -6.42 -27.90
N PRO A 214 -11.64 -5.25 -27.99
CA PRO A 214 -11.95 -4.26 -29.01
C PRO A 214 -11.70 -4.82 -30.42
N ALA A 215 -12.52 -4.36 -31.37
CA ALA A 215 -12.32 -4.64 -32.78
C ALA A 215 -10.94 -4.16 -33.27
N ASP A 216 -10.46 -4.74 -34.37
CA ASP A 216 -9.23 -4.34 -35.06
C ASP A 216 -7.95 -4.43 -34.20
N ARG A 217 -7.96 -5.25 -33.15
CA ARG A 217 -6.78 -5.55 -32.30
C ARG A 217 -6.26 -6.98 -32.40
N GLY A 218 -6.75 -7.72 -33.39
CA GLY A 218 -6.32 -9.08 -33.71
C GLY A 218 -6.89 -10.18 -32.80
N ALA A 219 -7.52 -9.84 -31.67
CA ALA A 219 -8.25 -10.78 -30.83
C ALA A 219 -9.72 -10.93 -31.29
N PRO A 220 -10.35 -12.08 -31.04
CA PRO A 220 -11.79 -12.25 -31.25
C PRO A 220 -12.61 -11.27 -30.39
N ALA A 221 -13.79 -10.89 -30.87
CA ALA A 221 -14.65 -9.91 -30.18
C ALA A 221 -15.06 -10.36 -28.77
N GLU A 222 -15.28 -11.67 -28.57
CA GLU A 222 -15.66 -12.24 -27.28
C GLU A 222 -15.08 -13.65 -27.13
N VAL A 223 -14.64 -13.98 -25.91
CA VAL A 223 -14.22 -15.32 -25.49
C VAL A 223 -14.71 -15.61 -24.08
N VAL A 224 -14.88 -16.89 -23.76
CA VAL A 224 -15.22 -17.33 -22.40
C VAL A 224 -14.00 -18.03 -21.80
N PHE A 225 -13.54 -17.54 -20.65
CA PHE A 225 -12.49 -18.20 -19.87
C PHE A 225 -13.14 -19.02 -18.76
N PRO A 226 -13.05 -20.37 -18.78
CA PRO A 226 -13.55 -21.20 -17.67
C PRO A 226 -12.88 -20.87 -16.33
N LYS A 227 -11.62 -20.42 -16.39
CA LYS A 227 -10.81 -19.93 -15.28
C LYS A 227 -9.96 -18.76 -15.77
N LEU A 228 -9.77 -17.76 -14.91
CA LEU A 228 -8.83 -16.66 -15.15
C LEU A 228 -7.41 -17.21 -15.40
N LEU A 229 -6.73 -16.65 -16.38
CA LEU A 229 -5.40 -17.06 -16.83
C LEU A 229 -4.66 -15.89 -17.47
N ASP A 230 -3.33 -16.00 -17.51
CA ASP A 230 -2.46 -15.09 -18.26
C ASP A 230 -2.72 -15.22 -19.77
N TRP A 231 -3.10 -14.12 -20.42
CA TRP A 231 -3.43 -14.11 -21.85
C TRP A 231 -2.35 -14.76 -22.71
N THR A 232 -1.07 -14.64 -22.34
CA THR A 232 0.06 -15.20 -23.09
C THR A 232 0.02 -16.74 -23.23
N GLN A 233 -0.77 -17.40 -22.39
CA GLN A 233 -0.98 -18.85 -22.38
C GLN A 233 -2.24 -19.28 -23.15
N HIS A 234 -3.01 -18.34 -23.68
CA HIS A 234 -4.21 -18.64 -24.45
C HIS A 234 -3.86 -19.26 -25.82
N ALA A 235 -4.68 -20.21 -26.28
CA ALA A 235 -4.44 -20.92 -27.54
C ALA A 235 -4.69 -20.05 -28.78
N ASP A 236 -5.68 -19.16 -28.71
CA ASP A 236 -5.93 -18.15 -29.76
C ASP A 236 -4.78 -17.14 -29.80
N SER A 237 -4.17 -16.96 -30.97
CA SER A 237 -3.00 -16.09 -31.16
C SER A 237 -3.36 -14.61 -30.97
N GLY A 238 -4.58 -14.21 -31.32
CA GLY A 238 -5.10 -12.86 -31.12
C GLY A 238 -5.12 -12.48 -29.65
N VAL A 239 -5.63 -13.38 -28.80
CA VAL A 239 -5.61 -13.22 -27.34
C VAL A 239 -4.19 -13.28 -26.79
N LYS A 240 -3.39 -14.26 -27.23
CA LYS A 240 -2.00 -14.47 -26.76
C LYS A 240 -1.11 -13.24 -26.92
N TYR A 241 -1.23 -12.56 -28.05
CA TYR A 241 -0.46 -11.37 -28.38
C TYR A 241 -1.27 -10.09 -28.22
N PHE A 242 -2.38 -10.12 -27.49
CA PHE A 242 -3.22 -8.94 -27.33
C PHE A 242 -2.49 -7.83 -26.56
N SER A 243 -2.60 -6.60 -27.06
CA SER A 243 -2.25 -5.40 -26.32
C SER A 243 -3.34 -4.34 -26.44
N GLY A 244 -3.75 -3.80 -25.30
CA GLY A 244 -4.85 -2.85 -25.17
C GLY A 244 -5.71 -3.16 -23.95
N THR A 245 -6.97 -2.73 -24.01
CA THR A 245 -7.94 -2.93 -22.94
C THR A 245 -8.89 -4.06 -23.31
N ALA A 246 -9.03 -5.06 -22.44
CA ALA A 246 -10.04 -6.10 -22.55
C ALA A 246 -11.02 -6.00 -21.37
N THR A 247 -12.31 -6.16 -21.64
CA THR A 247 -13.36 -6.03 -20.63
C THR A 247 -13.82 -7.40 -20.17
N TYR A 248 -13.56 -7.71 -18.90
CA TYR A 248 -14.09 -8.89 -18.22
C TYR A 248 -15.49 -8.58 -17.70
N HIS A 249 -16.44 -9.46 -17.96
CA HIS A 249 -17.81 -9.39 -17.45
C HIS A 249 -18.12 -10.64 -16.62
N LYS A 250 -18.77 -10.41 -15.47
CA LYS A 250 -19.19 -11.46 -14.55
C LYS A 250 -20.41 -11.04 -13.75
N GLU A 251 -21.26 -12.02 -13.44
CA GLU A 251 -22.31 -11.86 -12.44
C GLU A 251 -21.95 -12.62 -11.16
N PHE A 252 -22.34 -12.05 -10.02
CA PHE A 252 -22.15 -12.68 -8.71
C PHE A 252 -23.33 -12.37 -7.78
N LYS A 253 -23.54 -13.24 -6.79
CA LYS A 253 -24.63 -13.10 -5.83
C LYS A 253 -24.11 -12.82 -4.41
N LEU A 254 -24.79 -11.89 -3.74
CA LEU A 254 -24.59 -11.55 -2.34
C LEU A 254 -25.85 -11.86 -1.55
N SER A 255 -25.70 -12.38 -0.33
CA SER A 255 -26.82 -12.43 0.62
C SER A 255 -27.02 -11.07 1.31
N GLU A 256 -28.11 -10.91 2.06
CA GLU A 256 -28.38 -9.67 2.79
C GLU A 256 -27.29 -9.39 3.83
N GLU A 257 -26.79 -10.42 4.51
CA GLU A 257 -25.75 -10.31 5.54
C GLU A 257 -24.39 -9.87 4.95
N GLN A 258 -24.16 -10.12 3.66
CA GLN A 258 -22.94 -9.69 2.96
C GLN A 258 -22.99 -8.23 2.50
N VAL A 259 -24.17 -7.61 2.52
CA VAL A 259 -24.37 -6.22 2.13
C VAL A 259 -24.73 -5.43 3.37
N SER A 260 -23.71 -4.85 4.00
CA SER A 260 -23.86 -4.05 5.21
C SER A 260 -23.41 -2.62 4.93
N ALA A 261 -24.16 -1.65 5.47
CA ALA A 261 -23.69 -0.27 5.52
C ALA A 261 -22.65 -0.04 6.62
N ALA A 262 -22.49 -1.00 7.56
CA ALA A 262 -21.62 -0.88 8.72
C ALA A 262 -20.21 -1.45 8.50
N THR A 263 -20.00 -2.25 7.45
CA THR A 263 -18.68 -2.83 7.12
C THR A 263 -18.37 -2.68 5.64
N PRO A 264 -17.12 -2.40 5.26
CA PRO A 264 -16.72 -2.37 3.86
C PRO A 264 -16.79 -3.78 3.25
N LEU A 265 -17.03 -3.83 1.93
CA LEU A 265 -16.95 -5.04 1.13
C LEU A 265 -15.82 -4.87 0.12
N LEU A 266 -14.63 -5.39 0.45
CA LEU A 266 -13.48 -5.30 -0.42
C LEU A 266 -13.58 -6.30 -1.57
N LEU A 267 -13.50 -5.81 -2.80
CA LEU A 267 -13.20 -6.58 -3.98
C LEU A 267 -11.68 -6.64 -4.17
N ASP A 268 -11.11 -7.84 -4.09
CA ASP A 268 -9.69 -8.11 -4.36
C ASP A 268 -9.56 -8.81 -5.70
N LEU A 269 -8.86 -8.17 -6.65
CA LEU A 269 -8.66 -8.70 -7.99
C LEU A 269 -7.51 -9.73 -8.07
N GLY A 270 -6.75 -9.92 -6.98
CA GLY A 270 -5.57 -10.76 -6.95
C GLY A 270 -4.48 -10.17 -7.85
N VAL A 271 -4.05 -10.93 -8.84
CA VAL A 271 -3.01 -10.51 -9.79
C VAL A 271 -3.62 -9.87 -11.04
N VAL A 272 -3.29 -8.60 -11.27
CA VAL A 272 -3.63 -7.83 -12.48
C VAL A 272 -2.34 -7.46 -13.22
N LYS A 273 -2.39 -7.53 -14.55
CA LYS A 273 -1.32 -7.14 -15.47
C LYS A 273 -1.87 -6.26 -16.60
N GLU A 274 -1.85 -4.93 -16.49
CA GLU A 274 -1.18 -4.10 -15.46
C GLU A 274 -2.13 -3.19 -14.68
N VAL A 275 -3.15 -2.63 -15.32
CA VAL A 275 -4.11 -1.70 -14.68
C VAL A 275 -5.53 -2.21 -14.87
N ALA A 276 -6.37 -2.09 -13.85
CA ALA A 276 -7.77 -2.48 -13.88
C ALA A 276 -8.69 -1.32 -13.51
N LYS A 277 -9.67 -1.03 -14.36
CA LYS A 277 -10.80 -0.15 -14.02
C LYS A 277 -12.01 -1.01 -13.67
N VAL A 278 -12.61 -0.76 -12.50
CA VAL A 278 -13.68 -1.57 -11.94
C VAL A 278 -15.02 -0.83 -12.03
N ARG A 279 -16.05 -1.54 -12.49
CA ARG A 279 -17.44 -1.10 -12.41
C ARG A 279 -18.29 -2.19 -11.76
N VAL A 280 -19.19 -1.78 -10.87
CA VAL A 280 -20.17 -2.67 -10.22
C VAL A 280 -21.56 -2.11 -10.49
N ASN A 281 -22.47 -2.96 -10.98
CA ASN A 281 -23.83 -2.55 -11.34
C ASN A 281 -23.87 -1.30 -12.25
N GLY A 282 -22.94 -1.23 -13.20
CA GLY A 282 -22.79 -0.12 -14.16
C GLY A 282 -22.14 1.16 -13.60
N LYS A 283 -21.88 1.24 -12.29
CA LYS A 283 -21.24 2.40 -11.64
C LYS A 283 -19.74 2.18 -11.53
N GLU A 284 -18.97 3.23 -11.81
CA GLU A 284 -17.52 3.21 -11.66
C GLU A 284 -17.12 3.21 -10.19
N ALA A 285 -16.35 2.18 -9.80
CA ALA A 285 -15.82 2.06 -8.45
C ALA A 285 -14.45 2.75 -8.33
N GLY A 286 -13.57 2.55 -9.32
CA GLY A 286 -12.25 3.18 -9.35
C GLY A 286 -11.26 2.50 -10.31
N ILE A 287 -10.02 2.99 -10.31
CA ILE A 287 -8.92 2.49 -11.13
C ILE A 287 -7.79 2.00 -10.22
N LEU A 288 -7.39 0.74 -10.41
CA LEU A 288 -6.35 0.06 -9.64
C LEU A 288 -5.13 -0.14 -10.53
N TRP A 289 -4.06 0.59 -10.24
CA TRP A 289 -2.86 0.67 -11.09
C TRP A 289 -1.60 0.12 -10.42
N LYS A 290 -1.69 -0.27 -9.15
CA LYS A 290 -0.63 -1.00 -8.44
C LYS A 290 -1.21 -1.99 -7.42
N GLN A 291 -0.33 -2.84 -6.88
CA GLN A 291 -0.69 -3.72 -5.79
C GLN A 291 -0.88 -2.95 -4.46
N PRO A 292 -1.75 -3.46 -3.56
CA PRO A 292 -2.76 -4.50 -3.82
C PRO A 292 -3.89 -3.98 -4.71
N TYR A 293 -4.36 -4.79 -5.67
CA TYR A 293 -5.47 -4.44 -6.56
C TYR A 293 -6.81 -4.64 -5.84
N ARG A 294 -7.12 -3.74 -4.90
CA ARG A 294 -8.31 -3.82 -4.05
C ARG A 294 -9.08 -2.52 -4.01
N ILE A 295 -10.39 -2.65 -3.87
CA ILE A 295 -11.29 -1.51 -3.72
C ILE A 295 -12.51 -1.89 -2.88
N ASP A 296 -12.96 -0.99 -2.00
CA ASP A 296 -14.25 -1.14 -1.33
C ASP A 296 -15.38 -0.90 -2.33
N VAL A 297 -16.26 -1.89 -2.51
CA VAL A 297 -17.42 -1.80 -3.42
C VAL A 297 -18.75 -1.72 -2.68
N SER A 298 -18.74 -1.55 -1.35
CA SER A 298 -19.91 -1.49 -0.48
C SER A 298 -21.02 -0.57 -1.01
N GLN A 299 -20.66 0.58 -1.57
CA GLN A 299 -21.59 1.60 -2.08
C GLN A 299 -22.33 1.20 -3.37
N TRP A 300 -21.82 0.22 -4.12
CA TRP A 300 -22.32 -0.12 -5.44
C TRP A 300 -22.98 -1.49 -5.52
N VAL A 301 -22.84 -2.31 -4.48
CA VAL A 301 -23.46 -3.64 -4.41
C VAL A 301 -24.89 -3.60 -3.85
N LYS A 302 -25.63 -4.68 -4.09
CA LYS A 302 -26.97 -4.92 -3.54
C LYS A 302 -27.16 -6.40 -3.18
N PRO A 303 -28.10 -6.74 -2.28
CA PRO A 303 -28.49 -8.14 -2.08
C PRO A 303 -28.97 -8.77 -3.39
N GLY A 304 -28.71 -10.07 -3.55
CA GLY A 304 -29.02 -10.80 -4.79
C GLY A 304 -27.97 -10.61 -5.88
N LEU A 305 -28.42 -10.50 -7.13
CA LEU A 305 -27.55 -10.48 -8.31
C LEU A 305 -26.89 -9.12 -8.53
N ASN A 306 -25.58 -9.15 -8.75
CA ASN A 306 -24.75 -7.99 -9.09
C ASN A 306 -23.96 -8.26 -10.37
N THR A 307 -23.76 -7.22 -11.17
CA THR A 307 -22.86 -7.26 -12.33
C THR A 307 -21.51 -6.64 -11.99
N LEU A 308 -20.44 -7.25 -12.51
CA LEU A 308 -19.07 -6.81 -12.36
C LEU A 308 -18.44 -6.70 -13.75
N GLU A 309 -17.92 -5.51 -14.06
CA GLU A 309 -17.11 -5.26 -15.23
C GLU A 309 -15.71 -4.80 -14.80
N ILE A 310 -14.69 -5.42 -15.38
CA ILE A 310 -13.29 -5.07 -15.12
C ILE A 310 -12.61 -4.84 -16.47
N GLU A 311 -12.28 -3.59 -16.76
CA GLU A 311 -11.49 -3.22 -17.93
C GLU A 311 -10.01 -3.35 -17.57
N VAL A 312 -9.31 -4.35 -18.11
CA VAL A 312 -7.89 -4.58 -17.85
C VAL A 312 -7.05 -4.14 -19.04
N THR A 313 -6.05 -3.31 -18.77
CA THR A 313 -5.15 -2.76 -19.78
C THR A 313 -3.70 -3.21 -19.51
N ASN A 314 -3.06 -3.79 -20.53
CA ASN A 314 -1.63 -4.16 -20.48
C ASN A 314 -0.78 -3.20 -21.34
N THR A 315 0.50 -3.55 -21.53
CA THR A 315 1.43 -2.78 -22.37
C THR A 315 1.46 -3.28 -23.82
N TRP A 316 2.03 -2.47 -24.71
CA TRP A 316 2.18 -2.80 -26.14
C TRP A 316 3.18 -3.92 -26.46
N ASN A 317 3.94 -4.42 -25.48
CA ASN A 317 4.99 -5.41 -25.69
C ASN A 317 4.50 -6.62 -26.49
N ASN A 318 3.39 -7.23 -26.05
CA ASN A 318 2.95 -8.51 -26.59
C ASN A 318 2.47 -8.40 -28.04
N ARG A 319 1.74 -7.34 -28.38
CA ARG A 319 1.31 -7.09 -29.76
C ARG A 319 2.50 -6.78 -30.68
N LEU A 320 3.48 -6.02 -30.20
CA LEU A 320 4.71 -5.73 -30.96
C LEU A 320 5.52 -6.99 -31.26
N VAL A 321 5.58 -7.94 -30.32
CA VAL A 321 6.16 -9.28 -30.53
C VAL A 321 5.33 -10.09 -31.53
N GLY A 322 4.01 -10.12 -31.36
CA GLY A 322 3.09 -10.85 -32.24
C GLY A 322 3.19 -10.40 -33.70
N ASP A 323 3.30 -9.09 -33.94
CA ASP A 323 3.40 -8.50 -35.29
C ASP A 323 4.69 -8.87 -36.02
N GLN A 324 5.74 -9.30 -35.30
CA GLN A 324 6.95 -9.83 -35.95
C GLN A 324 6.71 -11.17 -36.64
N ASN A 325 5.62 -11.87 -36.32
CA ASN A 325 5.20 -13.12 -36.97
C ASN A 325 4.18 -12.88 -38.10
N SER A 326 3.80 -11.62 -38.37
CA SER A 326 2.80 -11.26 -39.38
C SER A 326 3.44 -10.55 -40.59
N ALA A 327 2.83 -10.68 -41.76
CA ALA A 327 3.20 -9.89 -42.93
C ALA A 327 3.00 -8.39 -42.63
N PRO A 328 3.81 -7.47 -43.19
CA PRO A 328 3.75 -6.04 -42.88
C PRO A 328 2.35 -5.42 -42.97
N GLU A 329 1.55 -5.84 -43.93
CA GLU A 329 0.16 -5.42 -44.19
C GLU A 329 -0.85 -5.92 -43.15
N ASP A 330 -0.58 -7.06 -42.51
CA ASP A 330 -1.43 -7.69 -41.49
C ASP A 330 -1.08 -7.23 -40.06
N ARG A 331 -0.06 -6.38 -39.91
CA ARG A 331 0.37 -5.87 -38.60
C ARG A 331 -0.66 -4.91 -38.02
N ILE A 332 -0.96 -5.11 -36.74
CA ILE A 332 -1.86 -4.24 -35.98
C ILE A 332 -1.16 -2.92 -35.61
N THR A 333 0.14 -2.96 -35.32
CA THR A 333 0.92 -1.81 -34.88
C THR A 333 1.67 -1.13 -36.04
N ARG A 334 1.81 0.19 -35.94
CA ARG A 334 2.65 1.01 -36.82
C ARG A 334 3.66 1.78 -35.98
N THR A 335 4.93 1.37 -36.02
CA THR A 335 5.99 1.96 -35.19
C THR A 335 7.37 1.81 -35.83
N ASN A 336 8.28 2.73 -35.49
CA ASN A 336 9.72 2.62 -35.80
C ASN A 336 10.47 1.69 -34.82
N MET A 337 9.81 1.21 -33.75
CA MET A 337 10.43 0.36 -32.73
C MET A 337 10.49 -1.12 -33.10
N SER A 338 9.96 -1.53 -34.25
CA SER A 338 9.89 -2.93 -34.69
C SER A 338 11.25 -3.64 -34.65
N VAL A 339 12.35 -2.92 -34.91
CA VAL A 339 13.73 -3.44 -34.85
C VAL A 339 14.15 -3.95 -33.46
N LYS A 340 13.48 -3.52 -32.38
CA LYS A 340 13.76 -3.96 -31.00
C LYS A 340 13.08 -5.28 -30.64
N PHE A 341 12.04 -5.67 -31.38
CA PHE A 341 11.25 -6.87 -31.11
C PHE A 341 11.60 -7.96 -32.13
N LYS A 342 11.69 -9.20 -31.65
CA LYS A 342 11.95 -10.38 -32.48
C LYS A 342 10.75 -11.33 -32.37
N PRO A 343 10.51 -12.21 -33.36
CA PRO A 343 9.44 -13.21 -33.32
C PRO A 343 9.36 -14.06 -32.03
N LYS A 344 10.50 -14.26 -31.35
CA LYS A 344 10.65 -15.03 -30.12
C LYS A 344 11.01 -14.18 -28.89
N SER A 345 10.86 -12.86 -28.96
CA SER A 345 11.03 -12.01 -27.79
C SER A 345 10.05 -12.45 -26.68
N PRO A 346 10.45 -12.35 -25.40
CA PRO A 346 9.59 -12.78 -24.29
C PRO A 346 8.31 -11.95 -24.25
N LEU A 347 7.20 -12.63 -23.99
CA LEU A 347 5.93 -11.98 -23.67
C LEU A 347 5.91 -11.58 -22.20
N LEU A 348 5.22 -10.49 -21.90
CA LEU A 348 4.95 -10.07 -20.54
C LEU A 348 3.61 -10.67 -20.10
N PRO A 349 3.50 -11.20 -18.86
CA PRO A 349 2.22 -11.63 -18.31
C PRO A 349 1.14 -10.56 -18.50
N SER A 350 -0.09 -10.94 -18.83
CA SER A 350 -1.14 -9.98 -19.17
C SER A 350 -2.54 -10.43 -18.78
N GLY A 351 -3.36 -9.46 -18.40
CA GLY A 351 -4.78 -9.66 -18.08
C GLY A 351 -5.07 -9.76 -16.59
N LEU A 352 -6.29 -10.22 -16.29
CA LEU A 352 -6.76 -10.55 -14.95
C LEU A 352 -6.43 -12.01 -14.65
N LEU A 353 -5.42 -12.24 -13.83
CA LEU A 353 -4.96 -13.58 -13.45
C LEU A 353 -5.68 -14.09 -12.19
N GLY A 354 -6.15 -13.17 -11.34
CA GLY A 354 -6.94 -13.52 -10.15
C GLY A 354 -6.09 -14.09 -9.00
N PRO A 355 -6.73 -14.81 -8.05
CA PRO A 355 -8.18 -15.00 -7.95
C PRO A 355 -8.89 -13.67 -7.64
N VAL A 356 -10.09 -13.49 -8.21
CA VAL A 356 -10.99 -12.39 -7.81
C VAL A 356 -11.82 -12.85 -6.63
N SER A 357 -11.80 -12.12 -5.52
CA SER A 357 -12.50 -12.49 -4.30
C SER A 357 -13.13 -11.29 -3.60
N LEU A 358 -14.15 -11.58 -2.79
CA LEU A 358 -14.79 -10.62 -1.92
C LEU A 358 -14.36 -10.89 -0.47
N ARG A 359 -14.10 -9.81 0.27
CA ARG A 359 -13.71 -9.90 1.67
C ARG A 359 -14.42 -8.86 2.52
N VAL A 360 -14.81 -9.26 3.71
CA VAL A 360 -15.44 -8.41 4.72
C VAL A 360 -14.67 -8.52 6.04
N PRO A 361 -14.51 -7.42 6.79
CA PRO A 361 -14.05 -7.48 8.16
C PRO A 361 -15.18 -7.87 9.11
N VAL A 362 -14.83 -8.10 10.38
CA VAL A 362 -15.78 -8.13 11.49
C VAL A 362 -15.73 -6.78 12.18
N LYS A 363 -16.88 -6.09 12.28
CA LYS A 363 -16.99 -4.92 13.14
C LYS A 363 -17.10 -5.39 14.60
N VAL A 364 -16.32 -4.77 15.46
CA VAL A 364 -16.34 -5.00 16.91
C VAL A 364 -16.49 -3.67 17.63
N ASP A 365 -17.22 -3.74 18.73
CA ASP A 365 -17.42 -2.63 19.64
C ASP A 365 -16.98 -3.08 21.05
N ALA A 366 -16.35 -2.20 21.80
CA ALA A 366 -16.07 -2.39 23.23
C ALA A 366 -16.66 -1.21 23.99
N GLU A 367 -17.45 -1.53 25.02
CA GLU A 367 -17.93 -0.56 26.00
C GLU A 367 -17.16 -0.80 27.31
N TRP A 368 -16.55 0.25 27.85
CA TRP A 368 -15.96 0.24 29.19
C TRP A 368 -16.79 1.12 30.12
N LYS A 369 -16.75 0.80 31.42
CA LYS A 369 -17.49 1.52 32.47
C LYS A 369 -16.67 2.63 33.09
#